data_AF-A0A4R0P7K4-F1
#
_entry.id   AF-A0A4R0P7K4-F1
#
_cell.length_a   1.000
_cell.length_b   1.000
_cell.length_c   1.000
_cell.angle_alpha   90.00
_cell.angle_beta   90.00
_cell.angle_gamma   90.00
#
_symmetry.space_group_name_H-M   'P 1'
#
loop_
_entity.id
_entity.type
_entity.pdbx_description
1 polymer ?
#
loop_
_entity_poly.entity_id
_entity_poly.type
_entity_poly.pdbx_seq_one_letter_code
_entity_poly.pdbx_strand_id
1 'polypeptide(L)'
;MMTETNPKLKTLEKIKSFAIALVGAGIFSIGSTYSSAQSSYRIPRILMPVYEIFGNIGLAIAMLILGTGLMYFAYNKFTKNSGRAIYILSFLLIALLSFYAIVFLTNRKPTTVEEVNASIEKHQKKTADEVAQAKRPNLDSELANNYLSKLETLEAKFAKAVDEQDKSMFIACEKEYEKLISTDFGNASKEMGSKPAYKDFIMYNAKVLEKIQVFRLHKWLGE
;
A
#
# COMPACT_ATOMS: atom_id res chain seq x y z
N MET A 1 30.44 -35.62 -40.36
CA MET A 1 30.74 -34.25 -39.86
C MET A 1 30.77 -34.27 -38.35
N MET A 2 31.96 -34.28 -37.74
CA MET A 2 32.08 -34.03 -36.30
C MET A 2 32.00 -32.51 -36.10
N THR A 3 30.94 -32.02 -35.46
CA THR A 3 30.88 -30.65 -34.98
C THR A 3 31.85 -30.52 -33.81
N GLU A 4 33.05 -30.01 -34.08
CA GLU A 4 33.98 -29.56 -33.04
C GLU A 4 33.27 -28.49 -32.20
N THR A 5 32.69 -28.92 -31.08
CA THR A 5 32.01 -28.04 -30.16
C THR A 5 33.07 -27.34 -29.32
N ASN A 6 33.31 -26.07 -29.64
CA ASN A 6 34.28 -25.20 -28.97
C ASN A 6 34.17 -25.32 -27.44
N PRO A 7 35.26 -25.66 -26.72
CA PRO A 7 35.22 -25.87 -25.27
C PRO A 7 34.74 -24.63 -24.50
N LYS A 8 34.98 -23.41 -25.02
CA LYS A 8 34.45 -22.17 -24.43
C LYS A 8 32.93 -22.10 -24.48
N LEU A 9 32.32 -22.57 -25.57
CA LEU A 9 30.87 -22.61 -25.75
C LEU A 9 30.23 -23.58 -24.74
N LYS A 10 30.83 -24.76 -24.54
CA LYS A 10 30.35 -25.74 -23.53
C LYS A 10 30.40 -25.18 -22.11
N THR A 11 31.47 -24.46 -21.75
CA THR A 11 31.57 -23.81 -20.44
C THR A 11 30.50 -22.74 -20.26
N LEU A 12 30.26 -21.92 -21.29
CA LEU A 12 29.22 -20.89 -21.25
C LEU A 12 27.82 -21.50 -21.06
N GLU A 13 27.49 -22.58 -21.76
CA GLU A 13 26.20 -23.26 -21.60
C GLU A 13 26.02 -23.87 -20.20
N LYS A 14 27.10 -24.36 -19.57
CA LYS A 14 27.08 -24.82 -18.17
C LYS A 14 26.78 -23.68 -17.20
N ILE A 15 27.40 -22.51 -17.38
CA ILE A 15 27.14 -21.32 -16.53
C ILE A 15 25.68 -20.88 -16.69
N LYS A 16 25.16 -20.84 -17.93
CA LYS A 16 23.75 -20.54 -18.20
C LYS A 16 22.82 -21.53 -17.49
N SER A 17 23.16 -22.82 -17.44
CA SER A 17 22.37 -23.80 -16.68
C SER A 17 22.31 -23.47 -15.20
N PHE A 18 23.41 -23.06 -14.56
CA PHE A 18 23.38 -22.63 -13.16
C PHE A 18 22.49 -21.41 -12.94
N ALA A 19 22.54 -20.41 -13.83
CA ALA A 19 21.67 -19.25 -13.75
C ALA A 19 20.18 -19.62 -13.89
N ILE A 20 19.83 -20.50 -14.84
CA ILE A 20 18.46 -20.98 -15.02
C ILE A 20 18.00 -21.78 -13.80
N ALA A 21 18.86 -22.64 -13.26
CA ALA A 21 18.59 -23.42 -12.04
C ALA A 21 18.31 -22.50 -10.85
N LEU A 22 19.09 -21.43 -10.68
CA LEU A 22 18.91 -20.45 -9.61
C LEU A 22 17.56 -19.72 -9.72
N VAL A 23 17.21 -19.26 -10.92
CA VAL A 23 15.91 -18.62 -11.18
C VAL A 23 14.76 -19.59 -10.91
N GLY A 24 14.87 -20.83 -11.38
CA GLY A 24 13.87 -21.88 -11.15
C GLY A 24 13.68 -22.18 -9.67
N ALA A 25 14.78 -22.33 -8.91
CA ALA A 25 14.73 -22.55 -7.47
C ALA A 25 14.09 -21.39 -6.70
N GLY A 26 14.37 -20.15 -7.10
CA GLY A 26 13.75 -18.95 -6.52
C GLY A 26 12.25 -18.89 -6.77
N ILE A 27 11.81 -19.07 -8.02
CA ILE A 27 10.39 -19.09 -8.38
C ILE A 27 9.66 -20.21 -7.65
N PHE A 28 10.23 -21.42 -7.60
CA PHE A 28 9.66 -22.56 -6.91
C PHE A 28 9.49 -22.29 -5.41
N SER A 29 10.55 -21.81 -4.74
CA SER A 29 10.54 -21.56 -3.29
C SER A 29 9.53 -20.48 -2.93
N ILE A 30 9.46 -19.39 -3.69
CA ILE A 30 8.46 -18.33 -3.47
C ILE A 30 7.05 -18.88 -3.72
N GLY A 31 6.84 -19.59 -4.84
CA GLY A 31 5.55 -20.17 -5.21
C GLY A 31 4.98 -21.11 -4.13
N SER A 32 5.84 -21.90 -3.49
CA SER A 32 5.45 -22.79 -2.39
C SER A 32 4.87 -22.06 -1.16
N THR A 33 5.15 -20.76 -1.02
CA THR A 33 4.68 -19.94 0.11
C THR A 33 3.46 -19.09 -0.21
N TYR A 34 3.06 -18.99 -1.48
CA TYR A 34 1.91 -18.18 -1.94
C TYR A 34 0.55 -18.88 -1.75
N SER A 35 0.54 -20.11 -1.26
CA SER A 35 -0.70 -20.82 -0.89
C SER A 35 -1.44 -20.17 0.29
N SER A 36 -0.77 -19.30 1.06
CA SER A 36 -1.36 -18.55 2.17
C SER A 36 -1.68 -17.11 1.74
N ALA A 37 -2.77 -16.55 2.27
CA ALA A 37 -3.17 -15.19 1.95
C ALA A 37 -2.14 -14.18 2.49
N GLN A 38 -1.55 -13.38 1.62
CA GLN A 38 -0.57 -12.35 1.96
C GLN A 38 -1.08 -10.96 1.58
N SER A 39 -0.69 -9.93 2.34
CA SER A 39 -1.06 -8.53 2.09
C SER A 39 -0.43 -7.95 0.82
N SER A 40 0.65 -8.56 0.32
CA SER A 40 1.24 -8.23 -0.98
C SER A 40 1.88 -9.47 -1.61
N TYR A 41 1.58 -9.73 -2.89
CA TYR A 41 2.23 -10.79 -3.66
C TYR A 41 3.26 -10.18 -4.60
N ARG A 42 4.47 -10.74 -4.63
CA ARG A 42 5.47 -10.43 -5.66
C ARG A 42 5.26 -11.37 -6.85
N ILE A 43 4.58 -10.87 -7.89
CA ILE A 43 4.15 -11.66 -9.03
C ILE A 43 5.12 -11.43 -10.20
N PRO A 44 5.79 -12.47 -10.73
CA PRO A 44 6.52 -12.35 -11.98
C PRO A 44 5.59 -11.89 -13.10
N ARG A 45 5.96 -10.88 -13.89
CA ARG A 45 5.08 -10.29 -14.93
C ARG A 45 4.47 -11.33 -15.88
N ILE A 46 5.22 -12.39 -16.22
CA ILE A 46 4.74 -13.47 -17.08
C ILE A 46 3.57 -14.27 -16.49
N LEU A 47 3.42 -14.25 -15.16
CA LEU A 47 2.35 -14.93 -14.42
C LEU A 47 1.23 -13.98 -13.99
N MET A 48 1.30 -12.68 -14.34
CA MET A 48 0.26 -11.70 -14.01
C MET A 48 -1.13 -12.11 -14.57
N PRO A 49 -1.27 -12.59 -15.82
CA PRO A 49 -2.57 -13.05 -16.32
C PRO A 49 -3.12 -14.25 -15.53
N VAL A 50 -2.23 -15.12 -15.05
CA VAL A 50 -2.64 -16.30 -14.26
C VAL A 50 -3.19 -15.87 -12.91
N TYR A 51 -2.54 -14.88 -12.27
CA TYR A 51 -3.01 -14.33 -11.01
C TYR A 51 -4.37 -13.63 -11.16
N GLU A 52 -4.57 -12.87 -12.23
CA GLU A 52 -5.86 -12.17 -12.48
C GLU A 52 -7.03 -13.15 -12.66
N ILE A 53 -6.78 -14.31 -13.28
CA ILE A 53 -7.83 -15.30 -13.56
C ILE A 53 -8.07 -16.25 -12.39
N PHE A 54 -6.99 -16.74 -11.76
CA PHE A 54 -7.06 -17.86 -10.80
C PHE A 54 -6.63 -17.47 -9.37
N GLY A 55 -6.35 -16.20 -9.13
CA GLY A 55 -5.95 -15.67 -7.82
C GLY A 55 -4.61 -16.20 -7.33
N ASN A 56 -4.42 -16.10 -6.01
CA ASN A 56 -3.20 -16.52 -5.32
C ASN A 56 -2.91 -18.03 -5.44
N ILE A 57 -3.95 -18.87 -5.37
CA ILE A 57 -3.79 -20.33 -5.48
C ILE A 57 -3.31 -20.72 -6.88
N GLY A 58 -3.94 -20.17 -7.93
CA GLY A 58 -3.51 -20.44 -9.31
C GLY A 58 -2.11 -19.92 -9.60
N LEU A 59 -1.76 -18.74 -9.07
CA LEU A 59 -0.41 -18.21 -9.16
C LEU A 59 0.61 -19.13 -8.47
N ALA A 60 0.33 -19.63 -7.27
CA ALA A 60 1.22 -20.54 -6.54
C ALA A 60 1.50 -21.81 -7.35
N ILE A 61 0.46 -22.44 -7.91
CA ILE A 61 0.57 -23.62 -8.76
C ILE A 61 1.40 -23.32 -10.01
N ALA A 62 1.14 -22.19 -10.69
CA ALA A 62 1.89 -21.81 -11.88
C ALA A 62 3.38 -21.54 -11.59
N MET A 63 3.69 -20.93 -10.44
CA MET A 63 5.07 -20.73 -10.00
C MET A 63 5.77 -22.07 -9.69
N LEU A 64 5.09 -23.02 -9.05
CA LEU A 64 5.65 -24.36 -8.79
C LEU A 64 5.96 -25.10 -10.10
N ILE A 65 5.04 -25.08 -11.06
CA ILE A 65 5.22 -25.71 -12.38
C ILE A 65 6.36 -25.04 -13.14
N LEU A 66 6.36 -23.70 -13.22
CA LEU A 66 7.39 -22.93 -13.92
C LEU A 66 8.78 -23.13 -13.29
N GLY A 67 8.88 -23.05 -11.97
CA GLY A 67 10.12 -23.26 -11.23
C GLY A 67 10.67 -24.67 -11.46
N THR A 68 9.83 -25.69 -11.35
CA THR A 68 10.21 -27.09 -11.61
C THR A 68 10.65 -27.29 -13.07
N GLY A 69 9.91 -26.72 -14.02
CA GLY A 69 10.25 -26.79 -15.45
C GLY A 69 11.61 -26.15 -15.77
N LEU A 70 11.92 -24.99 -15.18
CA LEU A 70 13.21 -24.33 -15.33
C LEU A 70 14.35 -25.14 -14.72
N MET A 71 14.17 -25.70 -13.53
CA MET A 71 15.17 -26.57 -12.89
C MET A 71 15.44 -27.83 -13.73
N TYR A 72 14.39 -28.46 -14.27
CA TYR A 72 14.53 -29.61 -15.17
C TYR A 72 15.24 -29.24 -16.48
N PHE A 73 14.88 -28.10 -17.08
CA PHE A 73 15.56 -27.60 -18.27
C PHE A 73 17.05 -27.30 -18.01
N ALA A 74 17.37 -26.68 -16.86
CA ALA A 74 18.74 -26.43 -16.44
C ALA A 74 19.55 -27.72 -16.29
N TYR A 75 18.98 -28.74 -15.64
CA TYR A 75 19.59 -30.06 -15.48
C TYR A 75 19.91 -30.69 -16.84
N ASN A 76 18.91 -30.78 -17.72
CA ASN A 76 19.09 -31.36 -19.06
C ASN A 76 20.12 -30.60 -19.88
N LYS A 77 20.11 -29.26 -19.82
CA LYS A 77 21.08 -28.43 -20.50
C LYS A 77 22.49 -28.61 -19.96
N PHE A 78 22.64 -28.81 -18.65
CA PHE A 78 23.95 -29.01 -18.02
C PHE A 78 24.56 -30.36 -18.39
N THR A 79 23.77 -31.44 -18.32
CA THR A 79 24.21 -32.80 -18.61
C THR A 79 24.49 -33.00 -20.11
N LYS A 80 23.67 -32.43 -21.00
CA LYS A 80 23.92 -32.43 -22.45
C LYS A 80 25.23 -31.76 -22.86
N ASN A 81 25.72 -30.81 -22.06
CA ASN A 81 27.00 -30.13 -22.29
C ASN A 81 28.16 -30.76 -21.52
N SER A 82 28.10 -32.06 -21.23
CA SER A 82 29.15 -32.81 -20.51
C SER A 82 29.40 -32.30 -19.08
N GLY A 83 28.36 -31.77 -18.42
CA GLY A 83 28.37 -31.49 -16.98
C GLY A 83 28.05 -32.76 -16.18
N ARG A 84 28.73 -32.97 -15.04
CA ARG A 84 28.41 -34.10 -14.14
C ARG A 84 27.15 -33.78 -13.34
N ALA A 85 26.12 -34.62 -13.45
CA ALA A 85 24.82 -34.43 -12.80
C ALA A 85 24.93 -34.05 -11.30
N ILE A 86 25.90 -34.62 -10.58
CA ILE A 86 26.11 -34.33 -9.16
C ILE A 86 26.33 -32.84 -8.87
N TYR A 87 27.03 -32.10 -9.74
CA TYR A 87 27.31 -30.68 -9.50
C TYR A 87 26.05 -29.80 -9.59
N ILE A 88 25.20 -30.04 -10.58
CA ILE A 88 23.96 -29.26 -10.74
C ILE A 88 22.92 -29.64 -9.68
N LEU A 89 22.88 -30.91 -9.27
CA LEU A 89 21.98 -31.36 -8.19
C LEU A 89 22.41 -30.79 -6.84
N SER A 90 23.69 -30.82 -6.50
CA SER A 90 24.20 -30.19 -5.27
C SER A 90 23.95 -28.69 -5.27
N PHE A 91 24.13 -28.02 -6.41
CA PHE A 91 23.82 -26.59 -6.53
C PHE A 91 22.33 -26.29 -6.33
N LEU A 92 21.43 -27.07 -6.96
CA LEU A 92 19.99 -26.91 -6.79
C LEU A 92 19.55 -27.08 -5.33
N LEU A 93 20.12 -28.07 -4.63
CA LEU A 93 19.85 -28.28 -3.21
C LEU A 93 20.25 -27.05 -2.37
N ILE A 94 21.47 -26.53 -2.58
CA ILE A 94 21.95 -25.33 -1.89
C ILE A 94 21.09 -24.11 -2.24
N ALA A 95 20.72 -23.95 -3.50
CA ALA A 95 19.89 -22.85 -3.97
C ALA A 95 18.50 -22.87 -3.32
N LEU A 96 17.82 -24.02 -3.31
CA LEU A 96 16.54 -24.20 -2.64
C LEU A 96 16.64 -23.88 -1.14
N LEU A 97 17.63 -24.44 -0.44
CA LEU A 97 17.84 -24.17 0.99
C LEU A 97 18.07 -22.67 1.26
N SER A 98 18.85 -22.01 0.41
CA SER A 98 19.12 -20.57 0.51
C SER A 98 17.85 -19.74 0.31
N PHE A 99 17.03 -20.06 -0.70
CA PHE A 99 15.77 -19.35 -0.93
C PHE A 99 14.75 -19.61 0.18
N TYR A 100 14.62 -20.84 0.68
CA TYR A 100 13.77 -21.13 1.84
C TYR A 100 14.25 -20.38 3.08
N ALA A 101 15.56 -20.28 3.31
CA ALA A 101 16.10 -19.48 4.41
C ALA A 101 15.74 -17.99 4.25
N ILE A 102 15.88 -17.42 3.06
CA ILE A 102 15.47 -16.04 2.76
C ILE A 102 13.97 -15.87 3.03
N VAL A 103 13.13 -16.73 2.46
CA VAL A 103 11.67 -16.65 2.60
C VAL A 103 11.26 -16.75 4.06
N PHE A 104 11.86 -17.69 4.81
CA PHE A 104 11.60 -17.86 6.25
C PHE A 104 12.03 -16.64 7.06
N LEU A 105 13.20 -16.05 6.78
CA LEU A 105 13.67 -14.83 7.44
C LEU A 105 12.80 -13.61 7.12
N THR A 106 12.32 -13.48 5.88
CA THR A 106 11.45 -12.37 5.47
C THR A 106 10.00 -12.53 5.92
N ASN A 107 9.50 -13.76 6.08
CA ASN A 107 8.11 -14.04 6.49
C ASN A 107 7.92 -14.08 8.02
N ARG A 108 8.90 -13.67 8.85
CA ARG A 108 8.74 -13.66 10.32
C ARG A 108 7.72 -12.65 10.86
N LYS A 109 7.16 -11.79 10.02
CA LYS A 109 5.99 -10.96 10.33
C LYS A 109 5.07 -10.92 9.12
N PRO A 110 4.19 -11.92 8.93
CA PRO A 110 3.11 -11.75 7.98
C PRO A 110 2.22 -10.66 8.57
N THR A 111 2.34 -9.41 8.11
CA THR A 111 1.34 -8.40 8.44
C THR A 111 0.04 -8.89 7.81
N THR A 112 -0.78 -9.54 8.62
CA THR A 112 -2.07 -10.06 8.18
C THR A 112 -2.97 -8.88 7.84
N VAL A 113 -3.98 -9.12 7.01
CA VAL A 113 -5.00 -8.08 6.72
C VAL A 113 -5.64 -7.59 8.01
N GLU A 114 -5.81 -8.47 9.00
CA GLU A 114 -6.33 -8.15 10.34
C GLU A 114 -5.41 -7.22 11.12
N GLU A 115 -4.10 -7.45 11.11
CA GLU A 115 -3.12 -6.55 11.76
C GLU A 115 -3.07 -5.18 11.09
N VAL A 116 -3.18 -5.11 9.75
CA VAL A 116 -3.29 -3.85 9.02
C VAL A 116 -4.56 -3.11 9.44
N ASN A 117 -5.71 -3.78 9.44
CA ASN A 117 -6.99 -3.18 9.83
C ASN A 117 -6.98 -2.70 11.28
N ALA A 118 -6.45 -3.50 12.20
CA ALA A 118 -6.31 -3.11 13.61
C ALA A 118 -5.37 -1.90 13.78
N SER A 119 -4.31 -1.80 12.97
CA SER A 119 -3.43 -0.62 12.99
C SER A 119 -4.15 0.63 12.45
N ILE A 120 -4.92 0.50 11.37
CA ILE A 120 -5.72 1.59 10.80
C ILE A 120 -6.73 2.09 11.83
N GLU A 121 -7.49 1.19 12.46
CA GLU A 121 -8.48 1.53 13.48
C GLU A 121 -7.83 2.24 14.67
N LYS A 122 -6.69 1.74 15.16
CA LYS A 122 -5.93 2.37 16.23
C LYS A 122 -5.46 3.78 15.86
N HIS A 123 -4.98 3.98 14.64
CA HIS A 123 -4.53 5.28 14.14
C HIS A 123 -5.70 6.24 13.91
N GLN A 124 -6.83 5.76 13.39
CA GLN A 124 -8.06 6.54 13.25
C GLN A 124 -8.56 7.00 14.61
N LYS A 125 -8.67 6.08 15.59
CA LYS A 125 -9.13 6.41 16.95
C LYS A 125 -8.21 7.45 17.62
N LYS A 126 -6.89 7.24 17.54
CA LYS A 126 -5.92 8.21 18.05
C LYS A 126 -6.07 9.59 17.38
N THR A 127 -6.30 9.62 16.07
CA THR A 127 -6.47 10.87 15.33
C THR A 127 -7.77 11.57 15.72
N ALA A 128 -8.87 10.83 15.87
CA ALA A 128 -10.13 11.37 16.38
C ALA A 128 -9.99 11.95 17.79
N ASP A 129 -9.25 11.28 18.68
CA ASP A 129 -8.97 11.79 20.02
C ASP A 129 -8.12 13.08 19.98
N GLU A 130 -7.08 13.13 19.13
CA GLU A 130 -6.25 14.34 18.93
C GLU A 130 -7.06 15.52 18.37
N VAL A 131 -7.97 15.26 17.42
CA VAL A 131 -8.87 16.27 16.84
C VAL A 131 -9.86 16.77 17.89
N ALA A 132 -10.52 15.89 18.64
CA ALA A 132 -11.49 16.29 19.66
C ALA A 132 -10.86 17.18 20.74
N GLN A 133 -9.61 16.89 21.12
CA GLN A 133 -8.86 17.64 22.13
C GLN A 133 -8.15 18.89 21.57
N ALA A 134 -8.17 19.11 20.26
CA ALA A 134 -7.51 20.26 19.65
C ALA A 134 -8.04 21.59 20.21
N LYS A 135 -7.12 22.47 20.61
CA LYS A 135 -7.42 23.84 21.07
C LYS A 135 -7.13 24.82 19.94
N ARG A 136 -7.80 25.98 19.96
CA ARG A 136 -7.55 27.07 19.01
C ARG A 136 -6.06 27.43 19.05
N PRO A 137 -5.28 27.21 17.97
CA PRO A 137 -3.87 27.53 17.98
C PRO A 137 -3.69 29.05 17.88
N ASN A 138 -2.62 29.58 18.49
CA ASN A 138 -2.15 30.93 18.23
C ASN A 138 -1.21 30.89 17.02
N LEU A 139 -1.65 31.43 15.89
CA LEU A 139 -0.91 31.37 14.63
C LEU A 139 -0.28 32.73 14.32
N ASP A 140 0.93 32.72 13.77
CA ASP A 140 1.57 33.95 13.27
C ASP A 140 0.98 34.42 11.93
N SER A 141 0.16 33.59 11.28
CA SER A 141 -0.51 33.91 10.01
C SER A 141 -1.84 34.60 10.28
N GLU A 142 -1.94 35.87 9.87
CA GLU A 142 -3.21 36.61 9.88
C GLU A 142 -4.25 35.91 8.99
N LEU A 143 -3.85 35.42 7.82
CA LEU A 143 -4.73 34.74 6.87
C LEU A 143 -5.31 33.45 7.47
N ALA A 144 -4.48 32.61 8.09
CA ALA A 144 -4.93 31.39 8.73
C ALA A 144 -5.80 31.67 9.97
N ASN A 145 -5.48 32.70 10.75
CA ASN A 145 -6.34 33.12 11.86
C ASN A 145 -7.70 33.62 11.38
N ASN A 146 -7.74 34.44 10.34
CA ASN A 146 -8.97 34.95 9.74
C ASN A 146 -9.83 33.80 9.19
N TYR A 147 -9.20 32.81 8.55
CA TYR A 147 -9.88 31.60 8.10
C TYR A 147 -10.54 30.85 9.28
N LEU A 148 -9.78 30.57 10.35
CA LEU A 148 -10.32 29.85 11.51
C LEU A 148 -11.46 30.63 12.19
N SER A 149 -11.36 31.96 12.30
CA SER A 149 -12.42 32.79 12.86
C SER A 149 -13.70 32.79 12.01
N LYS A 150 -13.56 32.79 10.68
CA LYS A 150 -14.71 32.62 9.77
C LYS A 150 -15.33 31.23 9.91
N LEU A 151 -14.51 30.20 10.06
CA LEU A 151 -14.98 28.83 10.26
C LEU A 151 -15.75 28.67 11.57
N GLU A 152 -15.27 29.25 12.66
CA GLU A 152 -15.97 29.29 13.96
C GLU A 152 -17.30 30.08 13.86
N THR A 153 -17.28 31.20 13.16
CA THR A 153 -18.51 31.98 12.91
C THR A 153 -19.53 31.17 12.13
N LEU A 154 -19.08 30.40 11.14
CA LEU A 154 -19.92 29.53 10.33
C LEU A 154 -20.49 28.36 11.16
N GLU A 155 -19.70 27.76 12.06
CA GLU A 155 -20.17 26.75 13.02
C GLU A 155 -21.31 27.29 13.89
N ALA A 156 -21.15 28.48 14.46
CA ALA A 156 -22.20 29.13 15.24
C ALA A 156 -23.46 29.45 14.42
N LYS A 157 -23.30 29.86 13.15
CA LYS A 157 -24.44 30.10 12.24
C LYS A 157 -25.18 28.80 11.91
N PHE A 158 -24.47 27.69 11.66
CA PHE A 158 -25.10 26.39 11.45
C PHE A 158 -25.85 25.91 12.68
N ALA A 159 -25.26 26.02 13.87
CA ALA A 159 -25.92 25.68 15.12
C ALA A 159 -27.23 26.46 15.29
N LYS A 160 -27.17 27.79 15.09
CA LYS A 160 -28.35 28.66 15.15
C LYS A 160 -29.42 28.28 14.12
N ALA A 161 -29.03 28.01 12.87
CA ALA A 161 -29.98 27.63 11.82
C ALA A 161 -30.69 26.30 12.12
N VAL A 162 -29.99 25.34 12.74
CA VAL A 162 -30.57 24.06 13.19
C VAL A 162 -31.51 24.27 14.38
N ASP A 163 -31.06 25.02 15.40
CA ASP A 163 -31.84 25.29 16.61
C ASP A 163 -33.14 26.06 16.31
N GLU A 164 -33.05 27.07 15.43
CA GLU A 164 -34.18 27.91 15.02
C GLU A 164 -35.00 27.31 13.88
N GLN A 165 -34.59 26.15 13.34
CA GLN A 165 -35.29 25.51 12.23
C GLN A 165 -35.40 26.42 10.98
N ASP A 166 -34.42 27.29 10.77
CA ASP A 166 -34.37 28.26 9.66
C ASP A 166 -33.67 27.67 8.42
N LYS A 167 -34.49 27.19 7.48
CA LYS A 167 -34.01 26.63 6.20
C LYS A 167 -33.28 27.65 5.32
N SER A 168 -33.70 28.92 5.34
CA SER A 168 -33.07 29.97 4.52
C SER A 168 -31.66 30.27 5.02
N MET A 169 -31.52 30.40 6.33
CA MET A 169 -30.23 30.57 7.00
C MET A 169 -29.32 29.37 6.77
N PHE A 170 -29.85 28.14 6.87
CA PHE A 170 -29.08 26.93 6.60
C PHE A 170 -28.53 26.88 5.16
N ILE A 171 -29.36 27.20 4.16
CA ILE A 171 -28.91 27.27 2.75
C ILE A 171 -27.85 28.36 2.54
N ALA A 172 -27.98 29.50 3.21
CA ALA A 172 -26.95 30.54 3.18
C ALA A 172 -25.62 30.05 3.79
N CYS A 173 -25.68 29.28 4.89
CA CYS A 173 -24.51 28.67 5.52
C CYS A 173 -23.83 27.64 4.60
N GLU A 174 -24.59 26.80 3.88
CA GLU A 174 -24.01 25.87 2.89
C GLU A 174 -23.23 26.61 1.79
N LYS A 175 -23.76 27.71 1.27
CA LYS A 175 -23.05 28.53 0.26
C LYS A 175 -21.78 29.17 0.82
N GLU A 176 -21.84 29.64 2.07
CA GLU A 176 -20.68 30.20 2.77
C GLU A 176 -19.62 29.12 3.03
N TYR A 177 -20.05 27.92 3.42
CA TYR A 177 -19.20 26.74 3.60
C TYR A 177 -18.44 26.38 2.32
N GLU A 178 -19.15 26.25 1.18
CA GLU A 178 -18.52 25.93 -0.10
C GLU A 178 -17.44 26.94 -0.47
N LYS A 179 -17.72 28.25 -0.32
CA LYS A 179 -16.75 29.30 -0.58
C LYS A 179 -15.54 29.22 0.36
N LEU A 180 -15.80 29.01 1.65
CA LEU A 180 -14.77 28.96 2.68
C LEU A 180 -13.80 27.78 2.45
N ILE A 181 -14.30 26.61 2.07
CA ILE A 181 -13.50 25.41 1.85
C ILE A 181 -12.81 25.43 0.48
N SER A 182 -13.49 25.89 -0.57
CA SER A 182 -12.91 25.91 -1.93
C SER A 182 -11.81 26.96 -2.09
N THR A 183 -11.92 28.09 -1.40
CA THR A 183 -11.06 29.27 -1.64
C THR A 183 -10.21 29.61 -0.42
N ASP A 184 -10.84 29.91 0.72
CA ASP A 184 -10.13 30.47 1.88
C ASP A 184 -9.22 29.41 2.55
N PHE A 185 -9.67 28.15 2.62
CA PHE A 185 -8.85 27.05 3.14
C PHE A 185 -7.61 26.79 2.27
N GLY A 186 -7.75 26.83 0.94
CA GLY A 186 -6.61 26.61 0.03
C GLY A 186 -5.49 27.64 0.25
N ASN A 187 -5.87 28.90 0.47
CA ASN A 187 -4.91 29.97 0.78
C ASN A 187 -4.29 29.80 2.17
N ALA A 188 -5.10 29.52 3.19
CA ALA A 188 -4.63 29.33 4.58
C ALA A 188 -3.71 28.12 4.72
N SER A 189 -4.10 26.99 4.13
CA SER A 189 -3.31 25.74 4.17
C SER A 189 -1.99 25.87 3.42
N LYS A 190 -1.96 26.56 2.28
CA LYS A 190 -0.72 26.81 1.54
C LYS A 190 0.28 27.64 2.35
N GLU A 191 -0.18 28.67 3.05
CA GLU A 191 0.70 29.48 3.90
C GLU A 191 1.18 28.71 5.14
N MET A 192 0.30 27.91 5.73
CA MET A 192 0.62 27.14 6.92
C MET A 192 1.45 25.90 6.64
N GLY A 193 1.39 25.33 5.44
CA GLY A 193 2.00 24.03 5.10
C GLY A 193 3.51 23.92 5.29
N SER A 194 4.22 25.05 5.40
CA SER A 194 5.66 25.11 5.70
C SER A 194 5.98 25.48 7.15
N LYS A 195 4.96 25.76 7.98
CA LYS A 195 5.13 26.23 9.37
C LYS A 195 4.99 25.08 10.38
N PRO A 196 5.73 25.11 11.51
CA PRO A 196 5.61 24.09 12.55
C PRO A 196 4.20 23.95 13.14
N ALA A 197 3.45 25.06 13.22
CA ALA A 197 2.08 25.10 13.72
C ALA A 197 1.03 24.53 12.74
N TYR A 198 1.44 24.02 11.57
CA TYR A 198 0.52 23.44 10.59
C TYR A 198 -0.32 22.30 11.16
N LYS A 199 0.31 21.44 11.97
CA LYS A 199 -0.39 20.31 12.59
C LYS A 199 -1.56 20.82 13.45
N ASP A 200 -1.31 21.78 14.33
CA ASP A 200 -2.32 22.30 15.24
C ASP A 200 -3.42 23.05 14.48
N PHE A 201 -3.06 23.77 13.40
CA PHE A 201 -4.02 24.38 12.48
C PHE A 201 -4.96 23.35 11.84
N ILE A 202 -4.42 22.25 11.29
CA ILE A 202 -5.23 21.20 10.63
C ILE A 202 -6.08 20.43 11.64
N MET A 203 -5.55 20.11 12.82
CA MET A 203 -6.30 19.40 13.86
C MET A 203 -7.47 20.25 14.37
N TYR A 204 -7.24 21.54 14.61
CA TYR A 204 -8.31 22.44 15.04
C TYR A 204 -9.33 22.72 13.93
N ASN A 205 -8.87 22.88 12.69
CA ASN A 205 -9.75 22.96 11.53
C ASN A 205 -10.68 21.74 11.41
N ALA A 206 -10.10 20.53 11.51
CA ALA A 206 -10.87 19.29 11.48
C ALA A 206 -11.93 19.24 12.58
N LYS A 207 -11.59 19.66 13.81
CA LYS A 207 -12.51 19.71 14.94
C LYS A 207 -13.74 20.59 14.66
N VAL A 208 -13.56 21.78 14.11
CA VAL A 208 -14.68 22.68 13.80
C VAL A 208 -15.49 22.16 12.62
N LEU A 209 -14.84 21.59 11.60
CA LEU A 209 -15.52 20.96 10.47
C LEU A 209 -16.36 19.75 10.86
N GLU A 210 -15.88 18.91 11.78
CA GLU A 210 -16.66 17.78 12.30
C GLU A 210 -17.97 18.25 12.94
N LYS A 211 -17.93 19.32 13.73
CA LYS A 211 -19.15 19.91 14.30
C LYS A 211 -20.09 20.47 13.24
N ILE A 212 -19.55 21.21 12.26
CA ILE A 212 -20.34 21.68 11.11
C ILE A 212 -20.99 20.48 10.42
N GLN A 213 -20.24 19.40 10.18
CA GLN A 213 -20.76 18.21 9.53
C GLN A 213 -21.89 17.54 10.33
N VAL A 214 -21.85 17.56 11.66
CA VAL A 214 -22.98 17.09 12.49
C VAL A 214 -24.25 17.89 12.20
N PHE A 215 -24.17 19.22 12.13
CA PHE A 215 -25.32 20.06 11.75
C PHE A 215 -25.79 19.79 10.32
N ARG A 216 -24.84 19.56 9.40
CA ARG A 216 -25.14 19.24 8.00
C ARG A 216 -25.79 17.88 7.82
N LEU A 217 -25.44 16.89 8.65
CA LEU A 217 -26.05 15.56 8.69
C LEU A 217 -27.37 15.55 9.44
N HIS A 218 -27.62 16.52 10.31
CA HIS A 218 -28.93 16.85 10.85
C HIS A 218 -29.90 17.39 9.79
N LYS A 219 -29.55 17.26 8.49
CA LYS A 219 -30.41 17.46 7.33
C LYS A 219 -31.80 16.96 7.66
N TRP A 220 -32.71 17.91 7.76
CA TRP A 220 -34.16 17.75 7.86
C TRP A 220 -34.62 16.40 7.32
N LEU A 221 -34.74 15.41 8.22
CA LEU A 221 -35.29 14.07 7.97
C LEU A 221 -36.81 14.18 7.77
N GLY A 222 -37.22 15.02 6.81
CA GLY A 222 -38.60 15.37 6.52
C GLY A 222 -38.81 15.66 5.03
N GLU A 223 -38.06 14.99 4.17
CA GLU A 223 -38.47 14.66 2.79
C GLU A 223 -38.42 13.14 2.61
#